data_AF-A0A925JUV5-F1
#
_entry.id   AF-A0A925JUV5-F1
#
_cell.length_a   1.000
_cell.length_b   1.000
_cell.length_c   1.000
_cell.angle_alpha   90.00
_cell.angle_beta   90.00
_cell.angle_gamma   90.00
#
_symmetry.space_group_name_H-M   'P 1'
#
loop_
_entity.id
_entity.type
_entity.pdbx_description
1 polymer ?
#
loop_
_entity_poly.entity_id
_entity_poly.type
_entity_poly.pdbx_seq_one_letter_code
_entity_poly.pdbx_strand_id
1 'polypeptide(L)'
;QAAELASRRGKRALADELLTEATGYANQSERGEKRVTALALVTLSAVRADSVRVVWELLPALVRASDEADELAFGALNLEFILGAGSGRLSFYALDAAVNLPDVFAAAARLDPLRTFAEARAFKDEELRAAALLYAARAVLDKSPTDRAVDAR
;
A
#
# COMPACT_ATOMS: atom_id res chain seq x y z
N GLN A 1 6.73 -1.67 -8.53
CA GLN A 1 6.82 -2.64 -9.66
C GLN A 1 8.26 -3.15 -9.91
N ALA A 2 9.27 -2.30 -10.15
CA ALA A 2 10.65 -2.77 -10.35
C ALA A 2 11.21 -3.57 -9.15
N ALA A 3 10.95 -3.14 -7.91
CA ALA A 3 11.33 -3.87 -6.71
C ALA A 3 10.70 -5.27 -6.62
N GLU A 4 9.42 -5.41 -6.99
CA GLU A 4 8.73 -6.69 -7.04
C GLU A 4 9.38 -7.64 -8.05
N LEU A 5 9.72 -7.15 -9.26
CA LEU A 5 10.44 -7.92 -10.27
C LEU A 5 11.85 -8.33 -9.78
N ALA A 6 12.55 -7.45 -9.09
CA ALA A 6 13.85 -7.75 -8.49
C ALA A 6 13.73 -8.86 -7.42
N SER A 7 12.74 -8.75 -6.53
CA SER A 7 12.47 -9.75 -5.48
C SER A 7 12.13 -11.12 -6.07
N ARG A 8 11.23 -11.17 -7.06
CA ARG A 8 10.88 -12.42 -7.78
C ARG A 8 12.07 -13.10 -8.47
N ARG A 9 13.12 -12.33 -8.81
CA ARG A 9 14.38 -12.84 -9.38
C ARG A 9 15.44 -13.18 -8.32
N GLY A 10 15.08 -13.22 -7.04
CA GLY A 10 15.99 -13.49 -5.92
C GLY A 10 16.92 -12.34 -5.56
N LYS A 11 16.77 -11.16 -6.18
CA LYS A 11 17.62 -9.98 -5.94
C LYS A 11 17.06 -9.13 -4.79
N ARG A 12 17.04 -9.67 -3.57
CA ARG A 12 16.45 -9.00 -2.40
C ARG A 12 17.09 -7.65 -2.08
N ALA A 13 18.43 -7.56 -2.09
CA ALA A 13 19.13 -6.31 -1.81
C ALA A 13 18.73 -5.18 -2.79
N LEU A 14 18.67 -5.50 -4.09
CA LEU A 14 18.22 -4.55 -5.11
C LEU A 14 16.74 -4.18 -4.95
N ALA A 15 15.89 -5.13 -4.55
CA ALA A 15 14.48 -4.85 -4.28
C ALA A 15 14.33 -3.86 -3.11
N ASP A 16 15.09 -4.04 -2.04
CA ASP A 16 15.08 -3.14 -0.89
C ASP A 16 15.63 -1.75 -1.24
N GLU A 17 16.72 -1.66 -2.01
CA GLU A 17 17.25 -0.37 -2.51
C GLU A 17 16.20 0.41 -3.31
N LEU A 18 15.53 -0.26 -4.24
CA LEU A 18 14.47 0.34 -5.06
C LEU A 18 13.27 0.79 -4.21
N LEU A 19 12.93 0.05 -3.15
CA LEU A 19 11.86 0.44 -2.23
C LEU A 19 12.26 1.63 -1.36
N THR A 20 13.51 1.67 -0.88
CA THR A 20 14.04 2.81 -0.12
C THR A 20 14.04 4.08 -0.96
N GLU A 21 14.48 3.99 -2.22
CA GLU A 21 14.45 5.13 -3.14
C GLU A 21 13.01 5.61 -3.38
N ALA A 22 12.09 4.70 -3.67
CA ALA A 22 10.68 5.02 -3.88
C ALA A 22 10.03 5.65 -2.63
N THR A 23 10.41 5.18 -1.43
CA THR A 23 9.98 5.77 -0.15
C THR A 23 10.49 7.20 -0.01
N GLY A 24 11.73 7.47 -0.44
CA GLY A 24 12.29 8.81 -0.50
C GLY A 24 11.45 9.77 -1.35
N TYR A 25 11.07 9.36 -2.56
CA TYR A 25 10.21 10.16 -3.43
C TYR A 25 8.78 10.32 -2.89
N ALA A 26 8.20 9.26 -2.32
CA ALA A 26 6.88 9.34 -1.71
C ALA A 26 6.84 10.35 -0.55
N ASN A 27 7.92 10.42 0.24
CA ASN A 27 8.04 11.39 1.33
C ASN A 27 8.26 12.84 0.86
N GLN A 28 8.82 13.03 -0.34
CA GLN A 28 9.01 14.35 -0.95
C GLN A 28 7.75 14.85 -1.69
N SER A 29 6.75 14.00 -1.87
CA SER A 29 5.50 14.39 -2.53
C SER A 29 4.76 15.44 -1.69
N GLU A 30 4.14 16.41 -2.37
CA GLU A 30 3.31 17.43 -1.73
C GLU A 30 2.22 16.80 -0.85
N ARG A 31 1.85 17.49 0.24
CA ARG A 31 0.80 17.05 1.17
C ARG A 31 -0.52 16.75 0.44
N GLY A 32 -1.36 15.93 1.07
CA GLY A 32 -2.66 15.54 0.54
C GLY A 32 -2.66 14.21 -0.22
N GLU A 33 -3.65 14.02 -1.08
CA GLU A 33 -3.94 12.74 -1.76
C GLU A 33 -2.73 12.16 -2.48
N LYS A 34 -1.90 12.97 -3.14
CA LYS A 34 -0.73 12.50 -3.90
C LYS A 34 0.29 11.77 -3.02
N ARG A 35 0.59 12.31 -1.84
CA ARG A 35 1.52 11.68 -0.88
C ARG A 35 0.96 10.39 -0.32
N VAL A 36 -0.32 10.39 0.04
CA VAL A 36 -1.03 9.18 0.52
C VAL A 36 -0.99 8.09 -0.55
N THR A 37 -1.29 8.47 -1.79
CA THR A 37 -1.27 7.58 -2.95
C THR A 37 0.12 7.00 -3.22
N ALA A 38 1.16 7.84 -3.19
CA ALA A 38 2.53 7.38 -3.36
C ALA A 38 2.93 6.38 -2.26
N LEU A 39 2.66 6.71 -1.00
CA LEU A 39 2.95 5.82 0.13
C LEU A 39 2.17 4.50 0.05
N ALA A 40 0.90 4.53 -0.33
CA ALA A 40 0.09 3.33 -0.53
C ALA A 40 0.67 2.41 -1.60
N LEU A 41 1.12 2.97 -2.74
CA LEU A 41 1.75 2.19 -3.81
C LEU A 41 3.08 1.57 -3.41
N VAL A 42 3.92 2.32 -2.70
CA VAL A 42 5.20 1.79 -2.21
C VAL A 42 4.94 0.69 -1.19
N THR A 43 3.96 0.87 -0.30
CA THR A 43 3.56 -0.14 0.69
C THR A 43 3.09 -1.43 0.02
N LEU A 44 2.20 -1.34 -0.97
CA LEU A 44 1.75 -2.51 -1.74
C LEU A 44 2.91 -3.19 -2.49
N SER A 45 3.83 -2.41 -3.06
CA SER A 45 5.03 -2.96 -3.70
C SER A 45 5.93 -3.68 -2.71
N ALA A 46 6.08 -3.16 -1.49
CA ALA A 46 6.86 -3.78 -0.42
C ALA A 46 6.22 -5.09 0.06
N VAL A 47 4.89 -5.13 0.21
CA VAL A 47 4.15 -6.36 0.53
C VAL A 47 4.37 -7.42 -0.55
N ARG A 48 4.26 -7.07 -1.83
CA ARG A 48 4.47 -8.01 -2.95
C ARG A 48 5.91 -8.49 -3.08
N ALA A 49 6.87 -7.67 -2.64
CA ALA A 49 8.27 -8.02 -2.61
C ALA A 49 8.68 -8.83 -1.35
N ASP A 50 7.74 -9.07 -0.42
CA ASP A 50 7.97 -9.70 0.89
C ASP A 50 8.97 -8.94 1.77
N SER A 51 9.05 -7.60 1.60
CA SER A 51 9.94 -6.74 2.38
C SER A 51 9.24 -6.26 3.66
N VAL A 52 9.10 -7.17 4.61
CA VAL A 52 8.37 -6.97 5.88
C VAL A 52 8.85 -5.74 6.65
N ARG A 53 10.17 -5.50 6.70
CA ARG A 53 10.75 -4.32 7.36
C ARG A 53 10.19 -3.02 6.76
N VAL A 54 10.22 -2.90 5.44
CA VAL A 54 9.81 -1.69 4.73
C VAL A 54 8.31 -1.45 4.88
N VAL A 55 7.48 -2.51 4.86
CA VAL A 55 6.03 -2.39 5.13
C VAL A 55 5.77 -1.72 6.48
N TRP A 56 6.52 -2.10 7.52
CA TRP A 56 6.32 -1.56 8.86
C TRP A 56 6.88 -0.16 9.07
N GLU A 57 7.82 0.27 8.23
CA GLU A 57 8.24 1.67 8.18
C GLU A 57 7.20 2.54 7.47
N LEU A 58 6.54 1.99 6.45
CA LEU A 58 5.60 2.71 5.60
C LEU A 58 4.20 2.85 6.19
N LEU A 59 3.65 1.85 6.87
CA LEU A 59 2.29 1.93 7.41
C LEU A 59 2.08 3.12 8.37
N PRO A 60 2.94 3.39 9.37
CA PRO A 60 2.77 4.57 10.22
C PRO A 60 2.94 5.89 9.45
N ALA A 61 3.74 5.91 8.38
CA ALA A 61 3.87 7.09 7.52
C ALA A 61 2.60 7.30 6.68
N LEU A 62 1.99 6.22 6.20
CA LEU A 62 0.76 6.23 5.43
C LEU A 62 -0.43 6.69 6.27
N VAL A 63 -0.56 6.19 7.51
CA VAL A 63 -1.61 6.65 8.45
C VAL A 63 -1.48 8.16 8.69
N ARG A 64 -0.28 8.63 9.05
CA ARG A 64 -0.02 10.06 9.26
C ARG A 64 -0.33 10.90 8.03
N ALA A 65 0.09 10.47 6.84
CA ALA A 65 -0.20 11.19 5.61
C ALA A 65 -1.70 11.25 5.30
N SER A 66 -2.44 10.21 5.64
CA SER A 66 -3.90 10.16 5.43
C SER A 66 -4.63 11.08 6.40
N ASP A 67 -4.21 11.11 7.67
CA ASP A 67 -4.73 12.02 8.69
C ASP A 67 -4.41 13.51 8.40
N GLU A 68 -3.39 13.77 7.58
CA GLU A 68 -2.99 15.11 7.11
C GLU A 68 -3.73 15.53 5.82
N ALA A 69 -4.44 14.63 5.14
CA ALA A 69 -5.13 14.92 3.90
C ALA A 69 -6.58 15.36 4.19
N ASP A 70 -6.90 16.61 3.84
CA ASP A 70 -8.20 17.21 4.14
C ASP A 70 -9.38 16.55 3.39
N GLU A 71 -9.13 15.97 2.20
CA GLU A 71 -10.14 15.31 1.38
C GLU A 71 -9.58 14.04 0.74
N LEU A 72 -9.85 12.89 1.36
CA LEU A 72 -9.70 11.57 0.74
C LEU A 72 -11.10 11.00 0.54
N ALA A 73 -11.61 10.97 -0.69
CA ALA A 73 -12.92 10.40 -0.99
C ALA A 73 -12.91 8.88 -0.70
N PHE A 74 -13.36 8.48 0.49
CA PHE A 74 -13.43 7.08 0.95
C PHE A 74 -12.14 6.27 0.76
N GLY A 75 -10.98 6.91 0.85
CA GLY A 75 -9.68 6.25 0.65
C GLY A 75 -9.38 5.83 -0.78
N ALA A 76 -10.17 6.29 -1.77
CA ALA A 76 -9.83 6.14 -3.18
C ALA A 76 -8.62 7.03 -3.51
N LEU A 77 -7.60 6.41 -4.09
CA LEU A 77 -6.34 7.06 -4.43
C LEU A 77 -6.17 7.05 -5.95
N ASN A 78 -6.14 8.24 -6.54
CA ASN A 78 -5.97 8.40 -7.97
C ASN A 78 -4.53 8.79 -8.31
N LEU A 79 -3.98 8.19 -9.37
CA LEU A 79 -2.75 8.64 -10.00
C LEU A 79 -3.03 9.07 -11.43
N GLU A 80 -2.76 10.34 -11.69
CA GLU A 80 -2.62 10.84 -13.06
C GLU A 80 -1.13 11.05 -13.35
N PHE A 81 -0.58 10.24 -14.26
CA PHE A 81 0.74 10.48 -14.82
C PHE A 81 0.58 11.24 -16.13
N ILE A 82 1.00 12.51 -16.13
CA ILE A 82 1.09 13.32 -17.35
C ILE A 82 2.55 13.31 -17.81
N LEU A 83 2.84 12.60 -18.89
CA LEU A 83 4.13 12.67 -19.58
C LEU A 83 3.97 13.53 -20.83
N GLY A 84 4.53 14.74 -20.81
CA GLY A 84 4.67 15.59 -21.98
C GLY A 84 4.96 17.06 -21.68
N ALA A 85 5.94 17.62 -22.38
CA ALA A 85 6.09 19.06 -22.58
C ALA A 85 5.54 19.41 -23.98
N GLY A 86 4.50 20.25 -24.06
CA GLY A 86 3.89 20.69 -25.33
C GLY A 86 2.64 19.90 -25.77
N SER A 87 2.19 20.15 -27.01
CA SER A 87 0.89 19.75 -27.60
C SER A 87 0.67 18.24 -27.82
N GLY A 88 1.56 17.39 -27.31
CA GLY A 88 1.43 15.94 -27.34
C GLY A 88 1.41 15.39 -25.91
N ARG A 89 0.29 15.55 -25.21
CA ARG A 89 0.08 14.96 -23.89
C ARG A 89 -0.24 13.47 -24.05
N LEU A 90 0.67 12.61 -23.59
CA LEU A 90 0.36 11.20 -23.38
C LEU A 90 -0.11 11.05 -21.93
N SER A 91 -1.41 10.89 -21.74
CA SER A 91 -1.99 10.50 -20.46
C SER A 91 -1.98 8.97 -20.36
N PHE A 92 -1.22 8.45 -19.40
CA PHE A 92 -1.27 7.05 -19.05
C PHE A 92 -2.04 6.93 -17.74
N TYR A 93 -3.24 6.35 -17.78
CA TYR A 93 -3.91 5.88 -16.56
C TYR A 93 -3.11 4.65 -16.07
N ALA A 94 -2.15 4.87 -15.18
CA ALA A 94 -1.10 3.90 -14.87
C ALA A 94 -1.51 2.80 -13.87
N LEU A 95 -2.80 2.64 -13.59
CA LEU A 95 -3.30 1.61 -12.70
C LEU A 95 -4.57 0.97 -13.29
N ASP A 96 -4.53 -0.34 -13.54
CA ASP A 96 -5.70 -1.12 -13.99
C ASP A 96 -6.84 -1.14 -12.94
N ALA A 97 -6.58 -0.70 -11.71
CA ALA A 97 -7.57 -0.49 -10.67
C ALA A 97 -7.16 0.66 -9.75
N ALA A 98 -8.10 1.52 -9.37
CA ALA A 98 -7.88 2.55 -8.34
C ALA A 98 -7.33 1.89 -7.07
N VAL A 99 -6.30 2.50 -6.46
CA VAL A 99 -5.75 1.98 -5.21
C VAL A 99 -6.68 2.44 -4.09
N ASN A 100 -7.25 1.49 -3.35
CA ASN A 100 -8.06 1.81 -2.19
C ASN A 100 -7.21 1.66 -0.91
N LEU A 101 -7.22 2.65 -0.04
CA LEU A 101 -6.38 2.63 1.17
C LEU A 101 -6.65 1.41 2.08
N PRO A 102 -7.91 1.04 2.38
CA PRO A 102 -8.26 -0.23 3.02
C PRO A 102 -7.60 -1.49 2.42
N ASP A 103 -7.40 -1.56 1.10
CA ASP A 103 -6.75 -2.72 0.47
C ASP A 103 -5.25 -2.83 0.82
N VAL A 104 -4.60 -1.70 1.13
CA VAL A 104 -3.23 -1.69 1.63
C VAL A 104 -3.14 -2.38 2.99
N PHE A 105 -4.09 -2.10 3.88
CA PHE A 105 -4.18 -2.75 5.19
C PHE A 105 -4.61 -4.22 5.05
N ALA A 106 -5.50 -4.53 4.12
CA ALA A 106 -5.82 -5.92 3.77
C ALA A 106 -4.57 -6.71 3.37
N ALA A 107 -3.72 -6.12 2.52
CA ALA A 107 -2.49 -6.74 2.06
C ALA A 107 -1.46 -6.90 3.20
N ALA A 108 -1.27 -5.88 4.03
CA ALA A 108 -0.34 -5.92 5.16
C ALA A 108 -0.78 -6.90 6.27
N ALA A 109 -2.09 -7.02 6.52
CA ALA A 109 -2.64 -7.95 7.51
C ALA A 109 -2.33 -9.41 7.18
N ARG A 110 -2.08 -9.74 5.92
CA ARG A 110 -1.65 -11.10 5.51
C ARG A 110 -0.23 -11.44 5.96
N LEU A 111 0.58 -10.43 6.29
CA LEU A 111 1.94 -10.57 6.84
C LEU A 111 1.91 -10.61 8.38
N ASP A 112 1.28 -9.61 9.00
CA ASP A 112 1.11 -9.53 10.46
C ASP A 112 -0.24 -8.86 10.79
N PRO A 113 -1.27 -9.64 11.17
CA PRO A 113 -2.58 -9.12 11.52
C PRO A 113 -2.56 -8.17 12.71
N LEU A 114 -1.83 -8.52 13.77
CA LEU A 114 -1.88 -7.80 15.05
C LEU A 114 -1.28 -6.41 14.89
N ARG A 115 -0.12 -6.34 14.23
CA ARG A 115 0.53 -5.06 13.95
C ARG A 115 -0.30 -4.21 13.00
N THR A 116 -0.86 -4.82 11.95
CA THR A 116 -1.71 -4.08 11.00
C THR A 116 -2.95 -3.50 11.68
N PHE A 117 -3.60 -4.25 12.59
CA PHE A 117 -4.74 -3.73 13.36
C PHE A 117 -4.34 -2.59 14.32
N ALA A 118 -3.12 -2.61 14.86
CA ALA A 118 -2.63 -1.51 15.69
C ALA A 118 -2.50 -0.22 14.86
N GLU A 119 -1.89 -0.31 13.68
CA GLU A 119 -1.74 0.84 12.78
C GLU A 119 -3.11 1.33 12.24
N ALA A 120 -4.01 0.42 11.85
CA ALA A 120 -5.33 0.80 11.37
C ALA A 120 -6.15 1.54 12.45
N ARG A 121 -6.01 1.18 13.73
CA ARG A 121 -6.67 1.89 14.84
C ARG A 121 -6.17 3.32 15.03
N ALA A 122 -4.99 3.65 14.50
CA ALA A 122 -4.39 4.96 14.68
C ALA A 122 -4.95 6.03 13.73
N PHE A 123 -5.75 5.67 12.72
CA PHE A 123 -6.47 6.63 11.89
C PHE A 123 -7.39 7.52 12.73
N LYS A 124 -7.36 8.83 12.47
CA LYS A 124 -8.28 9.80 13.07
C LYS A 124 -9.66 9.72 12.46
N ASP A 125 -9.73 9.59 11.14
CA ASP A 125 -10.98 9.42 10.40
C ASP A 125 -11.64 8.07 10.78
N GLU A 126 -12.87 8.14 11.28
CA GLU A 126 -13.56 6.96 11.81
C GLU A 126 -14.01 5.98 10.72
N GLU A 127 -14.41 6.50 9.56
CA GLU A 127 -14.88 5.69 8.44
C GLU A 127 -13.69 4.94 7.83
N LEU A 128 -12.57 5.65 7.63
CA LEU A 128 -11.32 5.08 7.14
C LEU A 128 -10.76 4.04 8.10
N ARG A 129 -10.78 4.34 9.40
CA ARG A 129 -10.40 3.40 10.48
C ARG A 129 -11.24 2.13 10.42
N ALA A 130 -12.56 2.27 10.35
CA ALA A 130 -13.49 1.14 10.28
C ALA A 130 -13.28 0.31 9.01
N ALA A 131 -13.16 0.96 7.86
CA ALA A 131 -12.92 0.30 6.57
C ALA A 131 -11.60 -0.46 6.56
N ALA A 132 -10.49 0.16 7.00
CA ALA A 132 -9.19 -0.48 7.08
C ALA A 132 -9.19 -1.69 8.00
N LEU A 133 -9.82 -1.59 9.18
CA LEU A 133 -9.96 -2.72 10.11
C LEU A 133 -10.81 -3.85 9.52
N LEU A 134 -11.93 -3.53 8.87
CA LEU A 134 -12.81 -4.52 8.25
C LEU A 134 -12.10 -5.29 7.13
N TYR A 135 -11.41 -4.57 6.24
CA TYR A 135 -10.69 -5.17 5.12
C TYR A 135 -9.50 -6.01 5.60
N ALA A 136 -8.76 -5.52 6.59
CA ALA A 136 -7.70 -6.29 7.25
C ALA A 136 -8.24 -7.57 7.91
N ALA A 137 -9.34 -7.48 8.67
CA ALA A 137 -9.95 -8.63 9.32
C ALA A 137 -10.44 -9.66 8.29
N ARG A 138 -11.11 -9.19 7.23
CA ARG A 138 -11.55 -10.05 6.12
C ARG A 138 -10.38 -10.75 5.44
N ALA A 139 -9.28 -10.06 5.15
CA ALA A 139 -8.11 -10.67 4.52
C ALA A 139 -7.47 -11.77 5.37
N VAL A 140 -7.56 -11.68 6.69
CA VAL A 140 -7.09 -12.70 7.63
C VAL A 140 -8.04 -13.89 7.68
N LEU A 141 -9.35 -13.63 7.68
CA LEU A 141 -10.41 -14.65 7.71
C LEU A 141 -10.53 -15.41 6.39
N ASP A 142 -10.38 -14.76 5.24
CA ASP A 142 -10.40 -15.38 3.91
C ASP A 142 -9.25 -16.40 3.74
N LYS A 143 -8.20 -16.30 4.56
CA LYS A 143 -7.13 -17.30 4.68
C LYS A 143 -7.53 -18.55 5.48
N SER A 144 -8.67 -18.54 6.18
CA SER A 144 -9.12 -19.61 7.09
C SER A 144 -10.51 -20.14 6.69
N PRO A 145 -10.59 -21.07 5.70
CA PRO A 145 -11.29 -22.33 6.00
C PRO A 145 -10.75 -23.60 5.30
N THR A 146 -9.67 -23.56 4.50
CA THR A 146 -9.32 -24.70 3.61
C THR A 146 -7.84 -25.12 3.59
N ASP A 147 -6.94 -24.49 4.35
CA ASP A 147 -5.54 -24.99 4.44
C ASP A 147 -5.40 -26.22 5.35
N ARG A 148 -6.43 -26.58 6.13
CA ARG A 148 -6.44 -27.81 6.96
C ARG A 148 -6.93 -29.06 6.25
N ALA A 149 -7.46 -28.96 5.03
CA ALA A 149 -7.99 -30.11 4.29
C ALA A 149 -6.95 -30.75 3.36
N VAL A 150 -5.81 -30.11 3.11
CA VAL A 150 -4.77 -30.58 2.19
C VAL A 150 -3.65 -31.35 2.92
N ASP A 151 -3.45 -31.12 4.22
CA ASP A 151 -2.47 -31.86 5.04
C ASP A 151 -3.02 -33.17 5.64
N ALA A 152 -4.25 -33.56 5.29
CA ALA A 152 -4.91 -34.77 5.78
C ALA A 152 -5.11 -35.87 4.70
N ARG A 153 -4.23 -35.94 3.70
CA ARG A 153 -4.21 -37.04 2.71
C ARG A 153 -2.82 -37.61 2.50
#